data_AF-F2IJ10-F1
#
_entry.id   AF-F2IJ10-F1
#
_cell.length_a   1.000
_cell.length_b   1.000
_cell.length_c   1.000
_cell.angle_alpha   90.00
_cell.angle_beta   90.00
_cell.angle_gamma   90.00
#
_symmetry.space_group_name_H-M   'P 1'
#
loop_
_entity.id
_entity.type
_entity.pdbx_description
1 polymer ?
#
loop_
_entity_poly.entity_id
_entity_poly.type
_entity_poly.pdbx_seq_one_letter_code
_entity_poly.pdbx_strand_id
1 'polypeptide(L)'
;MKQTIDLATFQELGDGYYKDYSNKYYFESMADGGEFRVVYNDLRTYTALDHQFFRGDDGKLYIQTEQLINPPENYGPRFYRQVPDIDVSTYQELNANSDYKKDKNCIYWEYGTTDGTFIKLVKADLETFQVIEFGLGKDKKHVFFHGEIVEGLNPKSVKTYKDYENFEAKRRKHK
;
A
#
# COMPACT_ATOMS: atom_id res chain seq x y z
N MET A 1 -8.43 1.65 33.71
CA MET A 1 -7.55 0.60 34.26
C MET A 1 -6.16 0.79 33.68
N LYS A 2 -5.10 0.81 34.50
CA LYS A 2 -3.72 0.76 34.01
C LYS A 2 -3.50 -0.63 33.43
N GLN A 3 -3.26 -0.73 32.13
CA GLN A 3 -2.92 -2.00 31.47
C GLN A 3 -1.47 -2.36 31.81
N THR A 4 -1.21 -3.65 32.04
CA THR A 4 0.08 -4.18 32.48
C THR A 4 0.69 -5.02 31.37
N ILE A 5 1.99 -4.90 31.14
CA ILE A 5 2.74 -5.70 30.15
C ILE A 5 2.96 -7.11 30.70
N ASP A 6 2.61 -8.14 29.93
CA ASP A 6 2.97 -9.53 30.19
C ASP A 6 4.40 -9.82 29.69
N LEU A 7 5.35 -9.79 30.62
CA LEU A 7 6.77 -10.01 30.33
C LEU A 7 7.08 -11.44 29.88
N ALA A 8 6.26 -12.44 30.23
CA ALA A 8 6.54 -13.85 29.91
C ALA A 8 6.39 -14.14 28.41
N THR A 9 5.55 -13.36 27.74
CA THR A 9 5.21 -13.51 26.33
C THR A 9 5.69 -12.34 25.48
N PHE A 10 6.47 -11.43 26.09
CA PHE A 10 6.97 -10.24 25.44
C PHE A 10 7.99 -10.57 24.34
N GLN A 11 7.75 -10.09 23.12
CA GLN A 11 8.55 -10.39 21.94
C GLN A 11 8.70 -9.16 21.05
N GLU A 12 9.92 -8.92 20.55
CA GLU A 12 10.21 -7.92 19.50
C GLU A 12 9.80 -8.44 18.12
N LEU A 13 9.18 -7.56 17.33
CA LEU A 13 8.71 -7.84 15.96
C LEU A 13 9.52 -7.11 14.89
N GLY A 14 10.44 -6.21 15.28
CA GLY A 14 11.19 -5.32 14.38
C GLY A 14 10.57 -3.92 14.29
N ASP A 15 11.34 -2.95 13.77
CA ASP A 15 10.93 -1.57 13.50
C ASP A 15 10.25 -0.83 14.67
N GLY A 16 10.71 -1.11 15.89
CA GLY A 16 10.17 -0.51 17.12
C GLY A 16 8.86 -1.13 17.61
N TYR A 17 8.45 -2.28 17.06
CA TYR A 17 7.25 -3.00 17.48
C TYR A 17 7.54 -4.18 18.39
N TYR A 18 6.65 -4.35 19.36
CA TYR A 18 6.71 -5.43 20.34
C TYR A 18 5.31 -6.00 20.56
N LYS A 19 5.22 -7.19 21.12
CA LYS A 19 3.94 -7.80 21.52
C LYS A 19 4.07 -8.54 22.83
N ASP A 20 2.96 -8.75 23.51
CA ASP A 20 2.81 -9.75 24.56
C ASP A 20 1.53 -10.58 24.33
N TYR A 21 1.15 -11.38 25.32
CA TYR A 21 -0.03 -12.23 25.27
C TYR A 21 -1.32 -11.43 25.18
N SER A 22 -1.37 -10.15 25.53
CA SER A 22 -2.60 -9.32 25.56
C SER A 22 -2.61 -8.14 24.58
N ASN A 23 -1.47 -7.67 24.09
CA ASN A 23 -1.31 -6.42 23.36
C ASN A 23 -0.16 -6.47 22.33
N LYS A 24 -0.15 -5.50 21.42
CA LYS A 24 1.06 -5.09 20.70
C LYS A 24 1.37 -3.63 21.02
N TYR A 25 2.65 -3.33 21.03
CA TYR A 25 3.23 -2.06 21.44
C TYR A 25 4.04 -1.47 20.31
N TYR A 26 4.10 -0.14 20.29
CA TYR A 26 5.12 0.60 19.58
C TYR A 26 6.00 1.33 20.60
N PHE A 27 7.30 1.23 20.42
CA PHE A 27 8.28 1.97 21.21
C PHE A 27 8.69 3.22 20.43
N GLU A 28 8.32 4.38 20.96
CA GLU A 28 8.76 5.66 20.42
C GLU A 28 9.97 6.13 21.21
N SER A 29 11.16 6.02 20.64
CA SER A 29 12.39 6.47 21.29
C SER A 29 12.45 8.00 21.35
N MET A 30 12.12 8.55 22.51
CA MET A 30 12.38 9.95 22.86
C MET A 30 13.72 10.06 23.62
N ALA A 31 14.32 11.26 23.62
CA ALA A 31 15.65 11.51 24.20
C ALA A 31 15.75 11.26 25.73
N ASP A 32 14.62 11.05 26.40
CA ASP A 32 14.48 10.79 27.83
C ASP A 32 14.27 9.30 28.19
N GLY A 33 14.36 8.40 27.21
CA GLY A 33 14.09 6.97 27.40
C GLY A 33 12.61 6.69 27.17
N GLY A 34 12.26 6.46 25.90
CA GLY A 34 10.88 6.34 25.42
C GLY A 34 9.99 5.37 26.21
N GLU A 35 8.68 5.62 26.16
CA GLU A 35 7.67 4.74 26.74
C GLU A 35 7.03 3.84 25.66
N PHE A 36 6.69 2.60 26.04
CA PHE A 36 5.88 1.73 25.19
C PHE A 36 4.45 2.24 25.11
N ARG A 37 3.96 2.52 23.91
CA ARG A 37 2.58 2.89 23.66
C ARG A 37 1.79 1.70 23.15
N VAL A 38 0.65 1.43 23.78
CA VAL A 38 -0.32 0.46 23.26
C VAL A 38 -0.91 1.04 21.99
N VAL A 39 -0.65 0.39 20.86
CA VAL A 39 -1.26 0.77 19.59
C VAL A 39 -2.65 0.15 19.59
N TYR A 40 -3.69 0.97 19.76
CA TYR A 40 -5.09 0.53 19.64
C TYR A 40 -5.42 0.27 18.17
N ASN A 41 -5.01 -0.89 17.71
CA ASN A 41 -5.65 -1.69 16.68
C ASN A 41 -5.18 -3.10 16.97
N ASP A 42 -6.10 -4.06 17.01
CA ASP A 42 -5.83 -5.42 17.46
C ASP A 42 -4.82 -6.13 16.54
N LEU A 43 -3.53 -5.85 16.74
CA LEU A 43 -2.46 -6.30 15.88
C LEU A 43 -2.24 -7.81 15.98
N ARG A 44 -2.92 -8.51 16.91
CA ARG A 44 -2.97 -9.99 16.96
C ARG A 44 -3.58 -10.56 15.70
N THR A 45 -4.39 -9.75 15.02
CA THR A 45 -5.15 -10.17 13.86
C THR A 45 -4.46 -9.88 12.54
N TYR A 46 -3.17 -9.49 12.50
CA TYR A 46 -2.55 -9.09 11.23
C TYR A 46 -1.29 -9.87 10.87
N THR A 47 -1.23 -10.38 9.64
CA THR A 47 -0.05 -10.97 8.99
C THR A 47 0.55 -9.96 8.01
N ALA A 48 1.83 -9.61 8.17
CA ALA A 48 2.53 -8.73 7.23
C ALA A 48 2.68 -9.43 5.86
N LEU A 49 2.32 -8.72 4.80
CA LEU A 49 2.46 -9.17 3.40
C LEU A 49 3.65 -8.50 2.72
N ASP A 50 3.91 -7.23 3.04
CA ASP A 50 5.04 -6.42 2.58
C ASP A 50 5.26 -5.21 3.53
N HIS A 51 6.19 -4.30 3.22
CA HIS A 51 6.64 -3.17 4.04
C HIS A 51 5.54 -2.24 4.55
N GLN A 52 4.39 -2.19 3.86
CA GLN A 52 3.23 -1.35 4.25
C GLN A 52 1.92 -2.12 4.37
N PHE A 53 1.90 -3.42 4.02
CA PHE A 53 0.67 -4.19 3.81
C PHE A 53 0.47 -5.30 4.83
N PHE A 54 -0.77 -5.43 5.29
CA PHE A 54 -1.13 -6.34 6.36
C PHE A 54 -2.47 -7.02 6.05
N ARG A 55 -2.53 -8.34 6.22
CA ARG A 55 -3.75 -9.13 6.15
C ARG A 55 -4.38 -9.26 7.53
N GLY A 56 -5.61 -8.80 7.71
CA GLY A 56 -6.43 -9.06 8.90
C GLY A 56 -6.87 -10.52 9.02
N ASP A 57 -7.18 -10.99 10.23
CA ASP A 57 -7.80 -12.30 10.52
C ASP A 57 -9.23 -12.34 9.97
N ASP A 58 -9.83 -11.15 9.78
CA ASP A 58 -11.07 -10.96 9.06
C ASP A 58 -10.92 -11.14 7.53
N GLY A 59 -9.70 -11.42 7.06
CA GLY A 59 -9.37 -11.67 5.66
C GLY A 59 -9.23 -10.41 4.81
N LYS A 60 -9.22 -9.21 5.39
CA LYS A 60 -9.15 -7.95 4.64
C LYS A 60 -7.74 -7.36 4.59
N LEU A 61 -7.49 -6.49 3.61
CA LEU A 61 -6.20 -5.81 3.44
C LEU A 61 -6.19 -4.50 4.22
N TYR A 62 -5.09 -4.26 4.90
CA TYR A 62 -4.84 -3.05 5.67
C TYR A 62 -3.48 -2.48 5.28
N ILE A 63 -3.40 -1.15 5.28
CA ILE A 63 -2.16 -0.43 4.98
C ILE A 63 -1.76 0.37 6.20
N GLN A 64 -0.48 0.31 6.54
CA GLN A 64 0.11 1.17 7.54
C GLN A 64 0.43 2.54 6.94
N THR A 65 -0.17 3.60 7.48
CA THR A 65 -0.11 4.97 6.95
C THR A 65 0.10 6.00 8.07
N GLU A 66 0.72 7.14 7.75
CA GLU A 66 1.08 8.22 8.69
C GLU A 66 0.13 9.44 8.64
N GLN A 67 -0.81 9.52 7.68
CA GLN A 67 -1.71 10.69 7.49
C GLN A 67 -3.21 10.40 7.53
N LEU A 68 -3.88 10.62 8.67
CA LEU A 68 -5.35 10.68 8.71
C LEU A 68 -5.78 12.04 8.13
N ILE A 69 -6.87 12.06 7.34
CA ILE A 69 -7.60 13.31 7.11
C ILE A 69 -8.29 13.66 8.45
N ASN A 70 -7.78 14.68 9.16
CA ASN A 70 -8.20 15.13 10.51
C ASN A 70 -7.95 14.14 11.66
N PRO A 71 -6.69 13.93 12.10
CA PRO A 71 -6.41 13.11 13.28
C PRO A 71 -6.90 13.83 14.54
N PRO A 72 -7.51 13.12 15.51
CA PRO A 72 -7.79 13.73 16.81
C PRO A 72 -6.48 13.94 17.60
N GLU A 73 -6.49 14.85 18.59
CA GLU A 73 -5.28 15.45 19.20
C GLU A 73 -4.32 14.48 19.95
N ASN A 74 -4.66 13.20 20.11
CA ASN A 74 -3.93 12.23 20.95
C ASN A 74 -3.57 10.90 20.26
N TYR A 75 -3.28 10.90 18.96
CA TYR A 75 -3.05 9.66 18.19
C TYR A 75 -1.57 9.53 17.79
N GLY A 76 -1.01 8.32 17.93
CA GLY A 76 0.37 7.99 17.53
C GLY A 76 0.58 7.97 16.00
N PRO A 77 1.84 7.86 15.52
CA PRO A 77 2.23 8.25 14.16
C PRO A 77 1.81 7.28 13.03
N ARG A 78 1.23 6.11 13.31
CA ARG A 78 0.92 5.09 12.28
C ARG A 78 -0.43 4.42 12.52
N PHE A 79 -1.29 4.38 11.51
CA PHE A 79 -2.62 3.75 11.55
C PHE A 79 -2.83 2.78 10.38
N TYR A 80 -3.84 1.91 10.52
CA TYR A 80 -4.17 0.86 9.54
C TYR A 80 -5.48 1.20 8.84
N ARG A 81 -5.45 1.48 7.53
CA ARG A 81 -6.64 1.76 6.73
C ARG A 81 -7.07 0.49 5.99
N GLN A 82 -8.31 0.05 6.19
CA GLN A 82 -8.87 -1.04 5.39
C GLN A 82 -8.96 -0.58 3.93
N VAL A 83 -8.45 -1.38 3.01
CA VAL A 83 -8.60 -1.13 1.57
C VAL A 83 -9.86 -1.86 1.09
N PRO A 84 -10.89 -1.14 0.62
CA PRO A 84 -12.11 -1.78 0.17
C PRO A 84 -11.88 -2.63 -1.08
N ASP A 85 -12.39 -3.87 -1.03
CA ASP A 85 -12.55 -4.83 -2.13
C ASP A 85 -11.26 -5.46 -2.70
N ILE A 86 -10.18 -5.54 -1.93
CA ILE A 86 -9.02 -6.38 -2.31
C ILE A 86 -9.22 -7.80 -1.80
N ASP A 87 -9.10 -8.79 -2.70
CA ASP A 87 -9.02 -10.20 -2.32
C ASP A 87 -7.60 -10.54 -1.85
N VAL A 88 -7.40 -10.48 -0.53
CA VAL A 88 -6.12 -10.72 0.11
C VAL A 88 -5.56 -12.12 -0.12
N SER A 89 -6.42 -13.12 -0.29
CA SER A 89 -5.97 -14.49 -0.51
C SER A 89 -5.23 -14.67 -1.84
N THR A 90 -5.47 -13.76 -2.77
CA THR A 90 -4.88 -13.73 -4.11
C THR A 90 -4.04 -12.48 -4.36
N TYR A 91 -3.80 -11.67 -3.32
CA TYR A 91 -3.01 -10.46 -3.40
C TYR A 91 -1.57 -10.80 -3.80
N GLN A 92 -1.06 -10.06 -4.78
CA GLN A 92 0.27 -10.24 -5.33
C GLN A 92 0.84 -8.92 -5.82
N GLU A 93 2.13 -8.71 -5.56
CA GLU A 93 2.89 -7.63 -6.18
C GLU A 93 3.28 -7.99 -7.61
N LEU A 94 3.08 -7.07 -8.55
CA LEU A 94 3.42 -7.34 -9.95
C LEU A 94 4.93 -7.19 -10.23
N ASN A 95 5.60 -6.29 -9.53
CA ASN A 95 7.04 -6.06 -9.62
C ASN A 95 7.52 -5.40 -8.31
N ALA A 96 8.63 -5.88 -7.74
CA ALA A 96 9.19 -5.38 -6.47
C ALA A 96 9.54 -3.88 -6.50
N ASN A 97 9.80 -3.31 -7.67
CA ASN A 97 10.13 -1.90 -7.86
C ASN A 97 8.97 -1.11 -8.50
N SER A 98 7.74 -1.57 -8.30
CA SER A 98 6.56 -0.94 -8.89
C SER A 98 5.44 -0.76 -7.88
N ASP A 99 4.71 0.34 -8.03
CA ASP A 99 3.51 0.61 -7.25
C ASP A 99 2.27 -0.15 -7.77
N TYR A 100 2.43 -1.08 -8.71
CA TYR A 100 1.33 -1.90 -9.24
C TYR A 100 1.21 -3.21 -8.46
N LYS A 101 0.00 -3.47 -7.96
CA LYS A 101 -0.39 -4.70 -7.25
C LYS A 101 -1.61 -5.31 -7.94
N LYS A 102 -1.90 -6.59 -7.70
CA LYS A 102 -3.09 -7.26 -8.21
C LYS A 102 -3.69 -8.20 -7.19
N ASP A 103 -4.96 -8.51 -7.39
CA ASP A 103 -5.60 -9.71 -6.87
C ASP A 103 -6.25 -10.48 -8.04
N LYS A 104 -7.10 -11.47 -7.75
CA LYS A 104 -7.82 -12.23 -8.79
C LYS A 104 -8.85 -11.42 -9.57
N ASN A 105 -9.28 -10.25 -9.06
CA ASN A 105 -10.38 -9.45 -9.57
C ASN A 105 -9.92 -8.16 -10.24
N CYS A 106 -8.82 -7.54 -9.80
CA CYS A 106 -8.40 -6.22 -10.26
C CYS A 106 -6.89 -6.00 -10.16
N ILE A 107 -6.42 -4.98 -10.89
CA ILE A 107 -5.09 -4.39 -10.75
C ILE A 107 -5.25 -3.04 -10.08
N TYR A 108 -4.31 -2.74 -9.20
CA TYR A 108 -4.28 -1.55 -8.38
C TYR A 108 -2.96 -0.83 -8.64
N TRP A 109 -3.01 0.50 -8.69
CA TRP A 109 -1.83 1.34 -8.57
C TRP A 109 -1.89 2.05 -7.21
N GLU A 110 -0.84 1.90 -6.43
CA GLU A 110 -0.66 2.59 -5.17
C GLU A 110 -0.04 3.97 -5.44
N TYR A 111 -0.72 5.03 -5.00
CA TYR A 111 -0.09 6.34 -5.00
C TYR A 111 0.98 6.32 -3.90
N GLY A 112 2.24 6.61 -4.22
CA GLY A 112 3.36 6.65 -3.26
C GLY A 112 3.24 7.72 -2.17
N THR A 113 2.06 8.28 -1.94
CA THR A 113 1.73 9.03 -0.74
C THR A 113 1.50 8.04 0.37
N THR A 114 2.05 8.34 1.53
CA THR A 114 1.96 7.51 2.73
C THR A 114 0.54 7.39 3.29
N ASP A 115 -0.52 7.69 2.51
CA ASP A 115 -1.95 7.51 2.84
C ASP A 115 -2.50 6.14 2.39
N GLY A 116 -1.71 5.39 1.60
CA GLY A 116 -2.06 4.06 1.12
C GLY A 116 -3.17 4.05 0.07
N THR A 117 -3.43 5.16 -0.64
CA THR A 117 -4.52 5.23 -1.61
C THR A 117 -4.24 4.37 -2.83
N PHE A 118 -5.12 3.40 -3.07
CA PHE A 118 -5.13 2.61 -4.29
C PHE A 118 -6.09 3.17 -5.33
N ILE A 119 -5.60 3.28 -6.57
CA ILE A 119 -6.40 3.49 -7.76
C ILE A 119 -6.68 2.13 -8.40
N LYS A 120 -7.96 1.77 -8.50
CA LYS A 120 -8.41 0.55 -9.21
C LYS A 120 -8.39 0.79 -10.71
N LEU A 121 -7.72 -0.08 -11.45
CA LEU A 121 -7.74 -0.06 -12.90
C LEU A 121 -8.92 -0.90 -13.41
N VAL A 122 -10.14 -0.34 -13.35
CA VAL A 122 -11.40 -1.05 -13.66
C VAL A 122 -11.45 -1.67 -15.06
N LYS A 123 -10.67 -1.15 -16.01
CA LYS A 123 -10.62 -1.63 -17.41
C LYS A 123 -9.37 -2.43 -17.74
N ALA A 124 -8.49 -2.68 -16.78
CA ALA A 124 -7.26 -3.42 -17.02
C ALA A 124 -7.55 -4.89 -17.29
N ASP A 125 -6.91 -5.43 -18.32
CA ASP A 125 -6.91 -6.86 -18.59
C ASP A 125 -5.87 -7.56 -17.71
N LEU A 126 -6.35 -8.28 -16.70
CA LEU A 126 -5.55 -8.95 -15.66
C LEU A 126 -4.49 -9.93 -16.19
N GLU A 127 -4.80 -10.62 -17.29
CA GLU A 127 -3.94 -11.67 -17.83
C GLU A 127 -2.77 -11.08 -18.63
N THR A 128 -3.01 -9.93 -19.29
CA THR A 128 -2.04 -9.32 -20.20
C THR A 128 -1.36 -8.09 -19.65
N PHE A 129 -1.70 -7.67 -18.43
CA PHE A 129 -1.12 -6.49 -17.81
C PHE A 129 0.37 -6.69 -17.53
N GLN A 130 1.15 -5.68 -17.88
CA GLN A 130 2.60 -5.63 -17.73
C GLN A 130 2.99 -4.27 -17.16
N VAL A 131 3.78 -4.31 -16.10
CA VAL A 131 4.49 -3.14 -15.59
C VAL A 131 5.63 -2.82 -16.56
N ILE A 132 5.78 -1.54 -16.90
CA ILE A 132 6.91 -1.04 -17.69
C ILE A 132 7.94 -0.44 -16.72
N GLU A 133 7.73 0.80 -16.26
CA GLU A 133 8.59 1.51 -15.30
C GLU A 133 7.94 2.85 -14.90
N PHE A 134 8.37 3.46 -13.78
CA PHE A 134 7.94 4.81 -13.34
C PHE A 134 6.41 5.01 -13.36
N GLY A 135 5.67 4.03 -12.83
CA GLY A 135 4.20 4.08 -12.80
C GLY A 135 3.51 3.90 -14.16
N LEU A 136 4.26 3.59 -15.22
CA LEU A 136 3.74 3.20 -16.52
C LEU A 136 3.48 1.69 -16.56
N GLY A 137 2.25 1.32 -16.91
CA GLY A 137 1.83 -0.05 -17.16
C GLY A 137 1.02 -0.14 -18.44
N LYS A 138 0.81 -1.35 -18.95
CA LYS A 138 -0.04 -1.57 -20.12
C LYS A 138 -0.70 -2.94 -20.08
N ASP A 139 -1.81 -3.05 -20.79
CA ASP A 139 -2.39 -4.34 -21.17
C ASP A 139 -2.50 -4.44 -22.70
N LYS A 140 -3.20 -5.45 -23.21
CA LYS A 140 -3.35 -5.65 -24.67
C LYS A 140 -4.14 -4.53 -25.38
N LYS A 141 -4.89 -3.69 -24.67
CA LYS A 141 -5.81 -2.66 -25.18
C LYS A 141 -5.45 -1.24 -24.73
N HIS A 142 -4.92 -1.06 -23.53
CA HIS A 142 -4.73 0.23 -22.89
C HIS A 142 -3.30 0.42 -22.38
N VAL A 143 -2.88 1.67 -22.32
CA VAL A 143 -1.69 2.10 -21.58
C VAL A 143 -2.18 2.88 -20.36
N PHE A 144 -1.55 2.64 -19.22
CA PHE A 144 -1.88 3.25 -17.94
C PHE A 144 -0.68 4.03 -17.41
N PHE A 145 -0.92 5.24 -16.92
CA PHE A 145 0.08 6.03 -16.20
C PHE A 145 -0.51 6.44 -14.86
N HIS A 146 0.13 6.01 -13.76
CA HIS A 146 -0.37 6.21 -12.40
C HIS A 146 -1.81 5.73 -12.22
N GLY A 147 -2.12 4.56 -12.78
CA GLY A 147 -3.46 3.96 -12.74
C GLY A 147 -4.51 4.56 -13.69
N GLU A 148 -4.21 5.68 -14.36
CA GLU A 148 -5.12 6.33 -15.31
C GLU A 148 -4.85 5.90 -16.76
N ILE A 149 -5.91 5.78 -17.57
CA ILE A 149 -5.77 5.43 -19.00
C ILE A 149 -5.19 6.60 -19.78
N VAL A 150 -4.13 6.33 -20.55
CA VAL A 150 -3.53 7.29 -21.48
C VAL A 150 -4.22 7.18 -22.85
N GLU A 151 -5.28 7.96 -23.02
CA GLU A 151 -6.09 7.98 -24.24
C GLU A 151 -5.25 8.31 -25.49
N GLY A 152 -5.41 7.50 -26.54
CA GLY A 152 -4.73 7.65 -27.83
C GLY A 152 -3.31 7.07 -27.90
N LEU A 153 -2.77 6.56 -26.79
CA LEU A 153 -1.47 5.90 -26.78
C LEU A 153 -1.59 4.40 -27.04
N ASN A 154 -0.95 3.91 -28.11
CA ASN A 154 -1.05 2.52 -28.53
C ASN A 154 -0.18 1.59 -27.65
N PRO A 155 -0.76 0.59 -26.96
CA PRO A 155 0.00 -0.32 -26.08
C PRO A 155 1.05 -1.18 -26.80
N LYS A 156 0.89 -1.40 -28.11
CA LYS A 156 1.86 -2.16 -28.91
C LYS A 156 3.13 -1.35 -29.19
N SER A 157 3.03 -0.02 -29.26
CA SER A 157 4.18 0.85 -29.54
C SER A 157 4.96 1.26 -28.29
N VAL A 158 4.32 1.28 -27.12
CA VAL A 158 4.96 1.70 -25.87
C VAL A 158 5.79 0.56 -25.28
N LYS A 159 7.08 0.79 -25.09
CA LYS A 159 8.00 -0.16 -24.46
C LYS A 159 8.75 0.45 -23.28
N THR A 160 8.86 1.77 -23.23
CA THR A 160 9.63 2.50 -22.22
C THR A 160 8.86 3.75 -21.78
N TYR A 161 9.26 4.34 -20.66
CA TYR A 161 8.78 5.64 -20.23
C TYR A 161 9.08 6.73 -21.25
N LYS A 162 10.19 6.61 -22.01
CA LYS A 162 10.54 7.59 -23.04
C LYS A 162 9.51 7.66 -24.17
N ASP A 163 8.89 6.53 -24.51
CA ASP A 163 7.82 6.49 -25.52
C ASP A 163 6.60 7.29 -25.05
N TYR A 164 6.23 7.14 -23.77
CA TYR A 164 5.16 7.91 -23.13
C TYR A 164 5.48 9.41 -23.08
N GLU A 165 6.68 9.79 -22.65
CA GLU A 165 7.11 11.19 -22.62
C GLU A 165 7.00 11.85 -24.00
N ASN A 166 7.48 11.15 -25.05
CA ASN A 166 7.42 11.62 -26.42
C ASN A 166 5.98 11.81 -26.90
N PHE A 167 5.07 10.91 -26.53
CA PHE A 167 3.64 11.03 -26.82
C PHE A 167 3.03 12.25 -26.13
N GLU A 168 3.23 12.41 -24.82
CA GLU A 168 2.70 13.53 -24.06
C GLU A 168 3.24 14.88 -24.55
N ALA A 169 4.52 14.95 -24.90
CA ALA A 169 5.13 16.15 -25.47
C ALA A 169 4.47 16.56 -26.80
N LYS A 170 4.11 15.59 -27.66
CA LYS A 170 3.35 15.85 -28.89
C LYS A 170 1.93 16.29 -28.57
N ARG A 171 1.24 15.61 -27.64
CA ARG A 171 -0.13 15.92 -27.24
C ARG A 171 -0.28 17.35 -26.69
N ARG A 172 0.68 17.79 -25.87
CA ARG A 172 0.69 19.16 -25.31
C ARG A 172 0.91 20.26 -26.36
N LYS A 173 1.60 19.96 -27.48
CA LYS A 173 1.82 20.93 -28.57
C LYS A 173 0.59 21.14 -29.46
N HIS A 174 -0.42 20.27 -29.37
CA HIS A 174 -1.64 20.31 -30.19
C HIS A 174 -2.90 20.61 -29.35
N LYS A 175 -2.72 21.05 -28.10
CA LYS A 175 -3.77 21.66 -27.26
C LYS A 175 -3.60 23.17 -27.29
#